data_AF-A0A1C5SMA5-F1
#
_entry.id   AF-A0A1C5SMA5-F1
#
_cell.length_a   1.000
_cell.length_b   1.000
_cell.length_c   1.000
_cell.angle_alpha   90.00
_cell.angle_beta   90.00
_cell.angle_gamma   90.00
#
_symmetry.space_group_name_H-M   'P 1'
#
loop_
_entity.id
_entity.type
_entity.pdbx_description
1 polymer ?
#
loop_
_entity_poly.entity_id
_entity_poly.type
_entity_poly.pdbx_seq_one_letter_code
_entity_poly.pdbx_strand_id
1 'polypeptide(L)'
;MKQRTMKITKNIICMTSILVLFILIKPTKVYAFSMNEARNSPVLTSQYRTTRLRNEYDVKLFQVQMPKSGCFRITLRPNAVADENDIGHGWNLKIYRKDDLKEPVKQYWQIENKMVTEKLVLTSGTYYIEVKSYSEYGMSPIMVPFDIKADVVSENNWEQENNNTFKKANKISIGKKYQGTLFDDIDEDWFKVVAPNTGRITATLNCDPDTDVNDVGDGWDVSVYSASDINTEIVKEEGIITKGSVRFNVVKGRTYYIYVHSYHYSFPEGYTYQLATSFKGPKATPAKKTTNTSKKPVKMVTGVSLKVKKKKINIRFKLVSNVSKYQIMYSTKKSFKNKKVVTVRSGNVTIKKLKRKKTYFIRVRAISKNGKAGAWSVVKKVRVK
;
A
#
# COMPACT_ATOMS: atom_id res chain seq x y z
N MET A 1 79.03 -9.85 0.94
CA MET A 1 79.79 -8.59 0.74
C MET A 1 79.68 -8.19 -0.73
N LYS A 2 79.59 -6.89 -0.97
CA LYS A 2 79.26 -6.21 -2.24
C LYS A 2 80.27 -6.45 -3.37
N GLN A 3 79.80 -6.05 -4.57
CA GLN A 3 80.50 -5.69 -5.82
C GLN A 3 80.52 -6.80 -6.86
N ARG A 4 80.19 -6.60 -8.14
CA ARG A 4 80.32 -5.40 -8.99
C ARG A 4 79.34 -5.47 -10.17
N THR A 5 78.86 -4.30 -10.56
CA THR A 5 78.26 -3.94 -11.84
C THR A 5 79.24 -4.18 -13.00
N MET A 6 78.78 -4.72 -14.13
CA MET A 6 79.41 -4.53 -15.43
C MET A 6 78.36 -4.32 -16.54
N LYS A 7 78.66 -3.29 -17.33
CA LYS A 7 77.93 -2.74 -18.47
C LYS A 7 77.79 -3.75 -19.62
N ILE A 8 76.67 -3.71 -20.33
CA ILE A 8 76.63 -4.08 -21.75
C ILE A 8 76.14 -2.87 -22.54
N THR A 9 77.00 -2.46 -23.47
CA THR A 9 76.83 -1.35 -24.38
C THR A 9 76.22 -1.88 -25.69
N LYS A 10 75.14 -1.22 -26.15
CA LYS A 10 74.64 -1.01 -27.52
C LYS A 10 74.85 -2.08 -28.61
N ASN A 11 73.73 -2.47 -29.24
CA ASN A 11 73.47 -2.49 -30.71
C ASN A 11 71.95 -2.68 -30.89
N ILE A 12 71.16 -1.67 -31.27
CA ILE A 12 70.86 -1.16 -32.62
C ILE A 12 70.02 -2.14 -33.47
N ILE A 13 68.77 -1.70 -33.75
CA ILE A 13 67.79 -2.09 -34.79
C ILE A 13 66.94 -3.34 -34.53
N CYS A 14 65.68 -3.12 -34.13
CA CYS A 14 64.54 -3.32 -35.03
C CYS A 14 63.32 -2.58 -34.47
N MET A 15 62.91 -1.51 -35.16
CA MET A 15 61.63 -0.84 -34.90
C MET A 15 60.50 -1.77 -35.39
N THR A 16 59.76 -2.37 -34.47
CA THR A 16 58.40 -2.82 -34.75
C THR A 16 57.44 -2.08 -33.83
N SER A 17 56.65 -1.25 -34.49
CA SER A 17 55.54 -0.45 -34.01
C SER A 17 54.59 -1.25 -33.12
N ILE A 18 54.56 -0.93 -31.83
CA ILE A 18 53.39 -1.20 -30.99
C ILE A 18 52.97 0.16 -30.43
N LEU A 19 52.10 0.83 -31.20
CA LEU A 19 51.29 1.94 -30.70
C LEU A 19 50.31 1.32 -29.70
N VAL A 20 50.70 1.22 -28.43
CA VAL A 20 49.77 0.94 -27.34
C VAL A 20 48.85 2.15 -27.28
N LEU A 21 47.67 2.01 -27.88
CA LEU A 21 46.54 2.88 -27.65
C LEU A 21 46.20 2.74 -26.16
N PHE A 22 46.79 3.61 -25.33
CA PHE A 22 46.25 3.89 -24.01
C PHE A 22 44.89 4.56 -24.25
N ILE A 23 43.86 3.74 -24.48
CA ILE A 23 42.50 4.15 -24.16
C ILE A 23 42.56 4.42 -22.67
N LEU A 24 42.60 5.70 -22.34
CA LEU A 24 42.34 6.20 -21.02
C LEU A 24 40.88 5.81 -20.74
N ILE A 25 40.65 4.57 -20.31
CA ILE A 25 39.40 4.18 -19.67
C ILE A 25 39.42 4.98 -18.39
N LYS A 26 38.94 6.23 -18.45
CA LYS A 26 38.55 6.97 -17.26
C LYS A 26 37.65 5.99 -16.52
N PRO A 27 37.98 5.55 -15.30
CA PRO A 27 37.05 4.75 -14.55
C PRO A 27 35.79 5.60 -14.43
N THR A 28 34.73 5.19 -15.11
CA THR A 28 33.39 5.74 -14.94
C THR A 28 33.03 5.40 -13.50
N LYS A 29 33.40 6.30 -12.59
CA LYS A 29 32.90 6.27 -11.22
C LYS A 29 31.41 6.52 -11.34
N VAL A 30 30.64 5.45 -11.46
CA VAL A 30 29.21 5.46 -11.17
C VAL A 30 29.13 5.75 -9.68
N TYR A 31 29.03 7.03 -9.32
CA TYR A 31 28.74 7.41 -7.94
C TYR A 31 27.30 7.01 -7.67
N ALA A 32 27.12 5.83 -7.05
CA ALA A 32 25.91 5.60 -6.28
C ALA A 32 25.85 6.70 -5.21
N PHE A 33 24.74 7.43 -5.14
CA PHE A 33 24.56 8.48 -4.15
C PHE A 33 24.66 7.93 -2.73
N SER A 34 25.08 8.77 -1.79
CA SER A 34 25.08 8.40 -0.38
C SER A 34 23.65 8.38 0.17
N MET A 35 23.40 7.47 1.12
CA MET A 35 22.13 7.41 1.86
C MET A 35 21.76 8.76 2.52
N ASN A 36 22.75 9.58 2.88
CA ASN A 36 22.51 10.91 3.44
C ASN A 36 21.97 11.90 2.40
N GLU A 37 22.50 11.90 1.18
CA GLU A 37 21.98 12.73 0.09
C GLU A 37 20.54 12.35 -0.25
N ALA A 38 20.26 11.05 -0.32
CA ALA A 38 18.93 10.54 -0.59
C ALA A 38 17.90 10.93 0.48
N ARG A 39 18.24 10.80 1.77
CA ARG A 39 17.36 11.16 2.90
C ARG A 39 16.97 12.63 2.92
N ASN A 40 17.86 13.50 2.47
CA ASN A 40 17.64 14.95 2.46
C ASN A 40 16.99 15.45 1.16
N SER A 41 16.74 14.56 0.20
CA SER A 41 16.17 14.94 -1.09
C SER A 41 14.67 15.32 -1.01
N PRO A 42 14.14 16.11 -1.94
CA PRO A 42 12.75 16.53 -1.90
C PRO A 42 11.77 15.37 -2.08
N VAL A 43 10.67 15.36 -1.31
CA VAL A 43 9.57 14.43 -1.52
C VAL A 43 8.72 14.86 -2.72
N LEU A 44 8.52 13.95 -3.67
CA LEU A 44 7.61 14.11 -4.80
C LEU A 44 6.16 13.92 -4.35
N THR A 45 5.28 14.66 -5.00
CA THR A 45 3.83 14.58 -4.84
C THR A 45 3.19 14.67 -6.22
N SER A 46 1.86 14.73 -6.31
CA SER A 46 1.16 14.94 -7.59
C SER A 46 1.44 16.30 -8.24
N GLN A 47 2.05 17.24 -7.52
CA GLN A 47 2.52 18.52 -8.04
C GLN A 47 3.91 18.37 -8.68
N TYR A 48 4.06 18.97 -9.86
CA TYR A 48 5.35 19.01 -10.54
C TYR A 48 6.39 19.80 -9.76
N ARG A 49 7.61 19.27 -9.73
CA ARG A 49 8.82 19.97 -9.34
C ARG A 49 9.69 20.14 -10.56
N THR A 50 10.19 21.35 -10.76
CA THR A 50 11.10 21.68 -11.86
C THR A 50 12.53 21.76 -11.36
N THR A 51 13.48 21.15 -12.06
CA THR A 51 14.91 21.28 -11.80
C THR A 51 15.72 21.01 -13.09
N ARG A 52 17.05 20.97 -13.00
CA ARG A 52 17.96 20.72 -14.13
C ARG A 52 19.28 20.11 -13.65
N LEU A 53 19.96 19.39 -14.54
CA LEU A 53 21.32 18.91 -14.32
C LEU A 53 22.32 20.04 -14.60
N ARG A 54 23.26 20.30 -13.69
CA ARG A 54 24.26 21.37 -13.84
C ARG A 54 25.43 20.99 -14.75
N ASN A 55 25.70 19.69 -14.89
CA ASN A 55 26.71 19.10 -15.77
C ASN A 55 26.40 17.60 -15.94
N GLU A 56 27.18 16.92 -16.78
CA GLU A 56 26.97 15.51 -17.18
C GLU A 56 27.06 14.50 -16.02
N TYR A 57 27.71 14.88 -14.92
CA TYR A 57 27.84 14.07 -13.71
C TYR A 57 26.85 14.47 -12.61
N ASP A 58 26.05 15.52 -12.82
CA ASP A 58 25.09 15.98 -11.83
C ASP A 58 23.96 14.95 -11.68
N VAL A 59 23.55 14.73 -10.44
CA VAL A 59 22.49 13.79 -10.07
C VAL A 59 21.39 14.56 -9.35
N LYS A 60 20.14 14.26 -9.68
CA LYS A 60 18.97 14.78 -8.96
C LYS A 60 18.29 13.63 -8.25
N LEU A 61 18.22 13.75 -6.93
CA LEU A 61 17.57 12.78 -6.07
C LEU A 61 16.22 13.31 -5.62
N PHE A 62 15.27 12.40 -5.47
CA PHE A 62 13.97 12.67 -4.87
C PHE A 62 13.50 11.48 -4.04
N GLN A 63 12.44 11.71 -3.26
CA GLN A 63 11.78 10.69 -2.44
C GLN A 63 10.33 10.48 -2.85
N VAL A 64 9.88 9.23 -2.84
CA VAL A 64 8.45 8.88 -2.80
C VAL A 64 8.16 8.19 -1.47
N GLN A 65 7.11 8.62 -0.79
CA GLN A 65 6.66 8.05 0.47
C GLN A 65 5.39 7.23 0.25
N MET A 66 5.47 5.93 0.48
CA MET A 66 4.35 4.98 0.39
C MET A 66 3.85 4.67 1.81
N PRO A 67 2.83 5.39 2.34
CA PRO A 67 2.37 5.23 3.73
C PRO A 67 1.72 3.87 4.01
N LYS A 68 1.26 3.21 2.94
CA LYS A 68 0.79 1.82 2.93
C LYS A 68 1.12 1.22 1.57
N SER A 69 1.10 -0.10 1.46
CA SER A 69 1.22 -0.77 0.16
C SER A 69 0.11 -0.29 -0.78
N GLY A 70 0.46 -0.13 -2.04
CA GLY A 70 -0.38 0.45 -3.09
C GLY A 70 0.50 0.71 -4.31
N CYS A 71 0.05 1.55 -5.23
CA CYS A 71 0.82 1.87 -6.43
C CYS A 71 1.22 3.34 -6.50
N PHE A 72 2.33 3.60 -7.18
CA PHE A 72 2.66 4.95 -7.60
C PHE A 72 3.16 4.97 -9.04
N ARG A 73 3.08 6.16 -9.65
CA ARG A 73 3.67 6.45 -10.96
C ARG A 73 4.58 7.66 -10.86
N ILE A 74 5.68 7.64 -11.59
CA ILE A 74 6.48 8.83 -11.83
C ILE A 74 6.15 9.38 -13.20
N THR A 75 5.99 10.71 -13.29
CA THR A 75 5.98 11.41 -14.58
C THR A 75 7.23 12.27 -14.63
N LEU A 76 8.03 12.09 -15.68
CA LEU A 76 9.18 12.94 -16.02
C LEU A 76 8.97 13.49 -17.42
N ARG A 77 9.25 14.78 -17.63
CA ARG A 77 9.16 15.41 -18.96
C ARG A 77 10.10 16.60 -19.06
N PRO A 78 10.52 16.99 -20.28
CA PRO A 78 11.05 18.34 -20.50
C PRO A 78 10.09 19.39 -19.93
N ASN A 79 10.63 20.40 -19.26
CA ASN A 79 9.80 21.53 -18.85
C ASN A 79 9.38 22.30 -20.10
N ALA A 80 8.23 22.97 -20.04
CA ALA A 80 7.70 23.73 -21.18
C ALA A 80 8.63 24.84 -21.71
N VAL A 81 9.62 25.27 -20.93
CA VAL A 81 10.63 26.28 -21.35
C VAL A 81 11.94 25.65 -21.84
N ALA A 82 12.06 24.32 -21.87
CA ALA A 82 13.24 23.64 -22.36
C ALA A 82 13.36 23.81 -23.88
N ASP A 83 14.58 24.06 -24.36
CA ASP A 83 14.89 23.96 -25.78
C ASP A 83 15.02 22.48 -26.14
N GLU A 84 14.21 22.02 -27.09
CA GLU A 84 14.20 20.63 -27.54
C GLU A 84 15.54 20.22 -28.16
N ASN A 85 16.26 21.18 -28.75
CA ASN A 85 17.58 20.92 -29.34
C ASN A 85 18.63 20.59 -28.28
N ASP A 86 18.47 21.04 -27.03
CA ASP A 86 19.46 20.83 -25.97
C ASP A 86 19.21 19.54 -25.17
N ILE A 87 18.06 18.87 -25.36
CA ILE A 87 17.70 17.64 -24.64
C ILE A 87 18.71 16.53 -24.94
N GLY A 88 19.25 16.48 -26.16
CA GLY A 88 20.13 15.42 -26.60
C GLY A 88 19.48 14.05 -26.42
N HIS A 89 20.17 13.13 -25.75
CA HIS A 89 19.62 11.80 -25.43
C HIS A 89 18.82 11.75 -24.12
N GLY A 90 18.49 12.91 -23.55
CA GLY A 90 17.60 13.00 -22.41
C GLY A 90 18.15 12.41 -21.11
N TRP A 91 17.22 12.03 -20.23
CA TRP A 91 17.53 11.61 -18.86
C TRP A 91 17.41 10.11 -18.66
N ASN A 92 18.14 9.63 -17.65
CA ASN A 92 17.92 8.32 -17.05
C ASN A 92 17.19 8.50 -15.74
N LEU A 93 16.25 7.59 -15.45
CA LEU A 93 15.54 7.54 -14.19
C LEU A 93 15.72 6.17 -13.55
N LYS A 94 16.13 6.13 -12.28
CA LYS A 94 16.23 4.90 -11.49
C LYS A 94 15.43 5.03 -10.20
N ILE A 95 14.80 3.94 -9.79
CA ILE A 95 13.99 3.85 -8.58
C ILE A 95 14.64 2.83 -7.66
N TYR A 96 14.91 3.20 -6.43
CA TYR A 96 15.53 2.36 -5.41
C TYR A 96 14.62 2.23 -4.20
N ARG A 97 14.70 1.09 -3.51
CA ARG A 97 14.16 0.99 -2.16
C ARG A 97 15.13 1.62 -1.17
N LYS A 98 14.63 2.22 -0.10
CA LYS A 98 15.50 2.82 0.92
C LYS A 98 16.47 1.84 1.58
N ASP A 99 16.10 0.57 1.67
CA ASP A 99 16.90 -0.50 2.25
C ASP A 99 17.86 -1.17 1.26
N ASP A 100 17.71 -0.94 -0.05
CA ASP A 100 18.63 -1.43 -1.08
C ASP A 100 18.88 -0.36 -2.16
N LEU A 101 20.09 0.23 -2.10
CA LEU A 101 20.57 1.22 -3.07
C LEU A 101 21.52 0.62 -4.12
N LYS A 102 21.82 -0.68 -4.05
CA LYS A 102 22.75 -1.32 -4.98
C LYS A 102 22.05 -1.56 -6.31
N GLU A 103 20.88 -2.17 -6.22
CA GLU A 103 20.07 -2.50 -7.39
C GLU A 103 18.81 -1.64 -7.44
N PRO A 104 18.55 -0.95 -8.56
CA PRO A 104 17.28 -0.26 -8.74
C PRO A 104 16.17 -1.29 -8.88
N VAL A 105 15.01 -1.03 -8.27
CA VAL A 105 13.81 -1.83 -8.52
C VAL A 105 13.28 -1.58 -9.94
N LYS A 106 13.50 -0.38 -10.49
CA LYS A 106 13.14 -0.08 -11.88
C LYS A 106 14.05 0.99 -12.46
N GLN A 107 14.30 0.92 -13.75
CA GLN A 107 15.14 1.87 -14.46
C GLN A 107 14.61 2.15 -15.86
N TYR A 108 14.79 3.39 -16.29
CA TYR A 108 14.36 3.92 -17.58
C TYR A 108 15.48 4.75 -18.16
N TRP A 109 15.68 4.63 -19.47
CA TRP A 109 16.79 5.24 -20.20
C TRP A 109 16.28 6.12 -21.32
N GLN A 110 17.11 7.07 -21.76
CA GLN A 110 16.85 7.91 -22.93
C GLN A 110 15.48 8.60 -22.91
N ILE A 111 15.13 9.21 -21.76
CA ILE A 111 13.87 9.92 -21.62
C ILE A 111 14.01 11.30 -22.28
N GLU A 112 13.70 11.39 -23.57
CA GLU A 112 13.76 12.64 -24.34
C GLU A 112 12.44 13.42 -24.29
N ASN A 113 11.33 12.68 -24.15
CA ASN A 113 9.97 13.21 -24.13
C ASN A 113 9.28 12.93 -22.79
N LYS A 114 7.99 13.30 -22.67
CA LYS A 114 7.19 12.95 -21.50
C LYS A 114 7.11 11.43 -21.36
N MET A 115 7.64 10.91 -20.25
CA MET A 115 7.48 9.54 -19.80
C MET A 115 6.55 9.50 -18.59
N VAL A 116 5.67 8.50 -18.58
CA VAL A 116 4.91 8.09 -17.40
C VAL A 116 5.25 6.63 -17.16
N THR A 117 5.72 6.29 -15.96
CA THR A 117 5.98 4.90 -15.61
C THR A 117 4.68 4.08 -15.62
N GLU A 118 4.80 2.78 -15.75
CA GLU A 118 3.77 1.83 -15.35
C GLU A 118 3.35 2.04 -13.89
N LYS A 119 2.22 1.44 -13.49
CA LYS A 119 1.81 1.47 -12.08
C LYS A 119 2.76 0.54 -11.31
N LEU A 120 3.64 1.12 -10.51
CA LEU A 120 4.56 0.37 -9.68
C LEU A 120 3.85 -0.01 -8.38
N VAL A 121 3.39 -1.26 -8.28
CA VAL A 121 2.76 -1.78 -7.07
C VAL A 121 3.85 -2.28 -6.13
N LEU A 122 4.06 -1.56 -5.04
CA LEU A 122 5.23 -1.77 -4.19
C LEU A 122 4.86 -1.68 -2.70
N THR A 123 5.70 -2.31 -1.87
CA THR A 123 5.52 -2.35 -0.41
C THR A 123 5.50 -0.94 0.20
N SER A 124 4.82 -0.77 1.34
CA SER A 124 4.93 0.49 2.10
C SER A 124 6.39 0.79 2.45
N GLY A 125 6.81 2.04 2.29
CA GLY A 125 8.19 2.41 2.54
C GLY A 125 8.58 3.73 1.89
N THR A 126 9.87 4.03 1.92
CA THR A 126 10.47 5.15 1.21
C THR A 126 11.19 4.61 -0.01
N TYR A 127 10.94 5.23 -1.16
CA TYR A 127 11.64 4.96 -2.41
C TYR A 127 12.45 6.18 -2.81
N TYR A 128 13.65 5.96 -3.35
CA TYR A 128 14.50 7.02 -3.86
C TYR A 128 14.47 7.03 -5.38
N ILE A 129 14.29 8.20 -5.96
CA ILE A 129 14.27 8.42 -7.41
C ILE A 129 15.56 9.15 -7.77
N GLU A 130 16.39 8.53 -8.58
CA GLU A 130 17.59 9.12 -9.16
C GLU A 130 17.30 9.55 -10.59
N VAL A 131 17.66 10.79 -10.93
CA VAL A 131 17.65 11.31 -12.30
C VAL A 131 19.05 11.80 -12.65
N LYS A 132 19.60 11.31 -13.76
CA LYS A 132 20.93 11.67 -14.28
C LYS A 132 20.90 11.82 -15.79
N SER A 133 21.99 12.31 -16.38
CA SER A 133 22.15 12.35 -17.83
C SER A 133 22.19 10.92 -18.42
N TYR A 134 21.64 10.73 -19.63
CA TYR A 134 22.07 9.64 -20.50
C TYR A 134 23.30 10.12 -21.31
N SER A 135 24.48 9.59 -20.95
CA SER A 135 25.76 10.06 -21.49
C SER A 135 26.53 8.98 -22.28
N GLU A 136 25.90 7.85 -22.60
CA GLU A 136 26.62 6.71 -23.15
C GLU A 136 27.08 6.93 -24.61
N TYR A 137 26.31 7.69 -25.41
CA TYR A 137 26.58 7.83 -26.85
C TYR A 137 26.35 9.23 -27.46
N GLY A 138 26.16 10.29 -26.66
CA GLY A 138 26.02 11.64 -27.25
C GLY A 138 25.68 12.77 -26.28
N MET A 139 24.97 13.78 -26.79
CA MET A 139 24.72 15.03 -26.07
C MET A 139 23.84 14.81 -24.83
N SER A 140 24.26 15.39 -23.71
CA SER A 140 23.58 15.32 -22.42
C SER A 140 22.65 16.52 -22.22
N PRO A 141 21.50 16.38 -21.53
CA PRO A 141 20.56 17.48 -21.24
C PRO A 141 21.10 18.41 -20.14
N ILE A 142 22.22 19.10 -20.42
CA ILE A 142 22.89 19.98 -19.46
C ILE A 142 22.15 21.29 -19.39
N MET A 143 21.84 21.71 -18.16
CA MET A 143 21.06 22.92 -17.85
C MET A 143 19.63 22.96 -18.41
N VAL A 144 19.22 21.92 -19.14
CA VAL A 144 17.85 21.73 -19.62
C VAL A 144 16.91 21.47 -18.45
N PRO A 145 15.87 22.30 -18.26
CA PRO A 145 14.91 22.10 -17.19
C PRO A 145 13.96 20.94 -17.49
N PHE A 146 13.71 20.11 -16.49
CA PHE A 146 12.72 19.04 -16.54
C PHE A 146 11.73 19.15 -15.36
N ASP A 147 10.51 18.68 -15.59
CA ASP A 147 9.48 18.54 -14.58
C ASP A 147 9.37 17.08 -14.14
N ILE A 148 9.26 16.86 -12.83
CA ILE A 148 9.02 15.54 -12.25
C ILE A 148 7.94 15.58 -11.17
N LYS A 149 7.08 14.55 -11.14
CA LYS A 149 6.07 14.35 -10.09
C LYS A 149 5.88 12.87 -9.78
N ALA A 150 5.23 12.59 -8.64
CA ALA A 150 4.82 11.24 -8.25
C ALA A 150 3.34 11.21 -7.88
N ASP A 151 2.56 10.42 -8.60
CA ASP A 151 1.15 10.18 -8.30
C ASP A 151 1.03 8.89 -7.48
N VAL A 152 0.81 9.02 -6.16
CA VAL A 152 0.65 7.88 -5.24
C VAL A 152 -0.83 7.55 -5.08
N VAL A 153 -1.21 6.33 -5.44
CA VAL A 153 -2.57 5.80 -5.30
C VAL A 153 -2.59 4.76 -4.20
N SER A 154 -3.35 5.05 -3.14
CA SER A 154 -3.44 4.20 -1.96
C SER A 154 -4.88 3.71 -1.77
N GLU A 155 -5.41 3.02 -2.76
CA GLU A 155 -6.76 2.45 -2.70
C GLU A 155 -6.73 1.01 -2.14
N ASN A 156 -7.80 0.57 -1.49
CA ASN A 156 -7.87 -0.77 -0.86
C ASN A 156 -8.32 -1.88 -1.83
N ASN A 157 -8.56 -1.55 -3.09
CA ASN A 157 -8.85 -2.47 -4.19
C ASN A 157 -7.57 -2.85 -4.95
N TRP A 158 -6.42 -2.24 -4.68
CA TRP A 158 -5.13 -2.70 -5.17
C TRP A 158 -4.61 -3.81 -4.27
N GLU A 159 -3.82 -4.70 -4.85
CA GLU A 159 -2.98 -5.61 -4.11
C GLU A 159 -2.04 -4.86 -3.17
N GLN A 160 -1.55 -5.58 -2.18
CA GLN A 160 -0.73 -5.08 -1.10
C GLN A 160 0.50 -5.94 -0.98
N GLU A 161 1.59 -5.44 -1.53
CA GLU A 161 2.90 -6.06 -1.41
C GLU A 161 3.44 -5.99 0.02
N ASN A 162 4.18 -7.00 0.50
CA ASN A 162 4.60 -8.22 -0.21
C ASN A 162 3.56 -9.35 -0.04
N ASN A 163 3.05 -9.93 -1.13
CA ASN A 163 2.00 -10.96 -1.09
C ASN A 163 2.43 -12.35 -1.66
N ASN A 164 3.72 -12.53 -1.98
CA ASN A 164 4.39 -13.68 -2.64
C ASN A 164 4.37 -15.01 -1.87
N THR A 165 3.48 -15.15 -0.89
CA THR A 165 3.24 -16.42 -0.22
C THR A 165 1.79 -16.50 0.21
N PHE A 166 1.21 -17.70 0.23
CA PHE A 166 -0.15 -17.90 0.73
C PHE A 166 -0.35 -17.38 2.18
N LYS A 167 0.71 -17.34 3.00
CA LYS A 167 0.66 -16.78 4.37
C LYS A 167 0.44 -15.26 4.37
N LYS A 168 1.01 -14.56 3.39
CA LYS A 168 0.86 -13.11 3.20
C LYS A 168 -0.29 -12.75 2.27
N ALA A 169 -1.04 -13.75 1.79
CA ALA A 169 -2.10 -13.56 0.82
C ALA A 169 -3.08 -12.43 1.18
N ASN A 170 -3.31 -11.58 0.20
CA ASN A 170 -4.21 -10.44 0.25
C ASN A 170 -5.66 -10.90 0.44
N LYS A 171 -6.35 -10.30 1.42
CA LYS A 171 -7.73 -10.69 1.72
C LYS A 171 -8.71 -10.02 0.76
N ILE A 172 -9.41 -10.83 -0.03
CA ILE A 172 -10.45 -10.35 -0.94
C ILE A 172 -11.86 -10.75 -0.47
N SER A 173 -12.86 -10.20 -1.15
CA SER A 173 -14.28 -10.42 -0.84
C SER A 173 -15.04 -10.75 -2.11
N ILE A 174 -15.98 -11.69 -2.02
CA ILE A 174 -16.91 -12.03 -3.11
C ILE A 174 -17.67 -10.78 -3.58
N GLY A 175 -17.81 -10.64 -4.90
CA GLY A 175 -18.53 -9.56 -5.56
C GLY A 175 -17.77 -8.25 -5.66
N LYS A 176 -16.49 -8.20 -5.25
CA LYS A 176 -15.61 -7.05 -5.42
C LYS A 176 -14.55 -7.34 -6.48
N LYS A 177 -14.08 -6.27 -7.10
CA LYS A 177 -12.92 -6.25 -8.01
C LYS A 177 -11.69 -5.77 -7.25
N TYR A 178 -10.57 -6.43 -7.52
CA TYR A 178 -9.24 -6.07 -7.06
C TYR A 178 -8.32 -5.93 -8.28
N GLN A 179 -7.28 -5.14 -8.15
CA GLN A 179 -6.29 -4.86 -9.19
C GLN A 179 -4.90 -5.23 -8.71
N GLY A 180 -4.06 -5.67 -9.63
CA GLY A 180 -2.66 -6.02 -9.35
C GLY A 180 -1.80 -6.00 -10.60
N THR A 181 -0.50 -6.21 -10.42
CA THR A 181 0.53 -6.31 -11.47
C THR A 181 1.58 -7.32 -11.02
N LEU A 182 2.04 -8.20 -11.90
CA LEU A 182 3.26 -8.95 -11.63
C LEU A 182 4.45 -8.03 -11.88
N PHE A 183 5.19 -7.71 -10.82
CA PHE A 183 6.27 -6.72 -10.87
C PHE A 183 7.50 -7.21 -11.65
N ASP A 184 7.83 -8.49 -11.50
CA ASP A 184 8.94 -9.18 -12.18
C ASP A 184 8.57 -10.66 -12.39
N ASP A 185 9.49 -11.44 -12.96
CA ASP A 185 9.26 -12.85 -13.34
C ASP A 185 9.21 -13.82 -12.15
N ILE A 186 9.56 -13.33 -10.95
CA ILE A 186 9.48 -14.07 -9.69
C ILE A 186 8.34 -13.56 -8.80
N ASP A 187 7.59 -12.55 -9.27
CA ASP A 187 6.49 -12.01 -8.51
C ASP A 187 5.32 -13.00 -8.46
N GLU A 188 4.72 -13.10 -7.28
CA GLU A 188 3.71 -14.11 -7.00
C GLU A 188 2.56 -13.45 -6.26
N ASP A 189 1.37 -13.45 -6.85
CA ASP A 189 0.24 -12.75 -6.27
C ASP A 189 -0.73 -13.70 -5.59
N TRP A 190 -0.63 -13.80 -4.27
CA TRP A 190 -1.56 -14.62 -3.49
C TRP A 190 -2.74 -13.80 -2.95
N PHE A 191 -3.95 -14.24 -3.26
CA PHE A 191 -5.19 -13.75 -2.68
C PHE A 191 -5.88 -14.83 -1.86
N LYS A 192 -6.68 -14.44 -0.86
CA LYS A 192 -7.50 -15.36 -0.08
C LYS A 192 -8.93 -14.90 0.07
N VAL A 193 -9.85 -15.85 -0.08
CA VAL A 193 -11.29 -15.63 0.04
C VAL A 193 -11.91 -16.67 0.96
N VAL A 194 -12.84 -16.24 1.82
CA VAL A 194 -13.60 -17.13 2.69
C VAL A 194 -14.95 -17.42 2.03
N ALA A 195 -15.24 -18.70 1.79
CA ALA A 195 -16.48 -19.12 1.15
C ALA A 195 -17.71 -18.76 2.02
N PRO A 196 -18.68 -17.98 1.52
CA PRO A 196 -19.82 -17.53 2.33
C PRO A 196 -20.82 -18.65 2.62
N ASN A 197 -20.92 -19.63 1.72
CA ASN A 197 -21.75 -20.82 1.85
C ASN A 197 -21.12 -21.97 1.05
N THR A 198 -21.64 -23.20 1.19
CA THR A 198 -21.28 -24.31 0.32
C THR A 198 -21.88 -24.06 -1.06
N GLY A 199 -21.09 -24.22 -2.11
CA GLY A 199 -21.48 -23.88 -3.48
C GLY A 199 -20.28 -23.83 -4.40
N ARG A 200 -20.24 -22.88 -5.33
CA ARG A 200 -19.17 -22.70 -6.30
C ARG A 200 -18.72 -21.25 -6.34
N ILE A 201 -17.41 -21.02 -6.30
CA ILE A 201 -16.81 -19.72 -6.59
C ILE A 201 -16.30 -19.73 -8.03
N THR A 202 -16.48 -18.61 -8.73
CA THR A 202 -15.76 -18.31 -9.97
C THR A 202 -14.81 -17.17 -9.67
N ALA A 203 -13.52 -17.36 -9.91
CA ALA A 203 -12.53 -16.28 -9.96
C ALA A 203 -12.30 -15.92 -11.43
N THR A 204 -12.32 -14.63 -11.74
CA THR A 204 -12.16 -14.11 -13.10
C THR A 204 -11.04 -13.09 -13.08
N LEU A 205 -10.03 -13.31 -13.91
CA LEU A 205 -8.96 -12.36 -14.19
C LEU A 205 -9.26 -11.70 -15.53
N ASN A 206 -9.14 -10.37 -15.60
CA ASN A 206 -9.22 -9.62 -16.85
C ASN A 206 -8.01 -8.70 -16.94
N CYS A 207 -7.41 -8.58 -18.12
CA CYS A 207 -6.44 -7.53 -18.40
C CYS A 207 -7.12 -6.16 -18.29
N ASP A 208 -6.40 -5.14 -17.84
CA ASP A 208 -6.88 -3.75 -17.84
C ASP A 208 -7.21 -3.34 -19.29
N PRO A 209 -8.42 -2.83 -19.57
CA PRO A 209 -8.87 -2.55 -20.94
C PRO A 209 -8.01 -1.49 -21.67
N ASP A 210 -7.23 -0.69 -20.95
CA ASP A 210 -6.32 0.30 -21.53
C ASP A 210 -4.95 -0.30 -21.92
N THR A 211 -4.76 -1.60 -21.75
CA THR A 211 -3.51 -2.31 -22.06
C THR A 211 -3.43 -2.68 -23.54
N ASP A 212 -2.28 -2.43 -24.17
CA ASP A 212 -1.96 -3.07 -25.45
C ASP A 212 -1.65 -4.54 -25.22
N VAL A 213 -2.54 -5.41 -25.67
CA VAL A 213 -2.49 -6.85 -25.42
C VAL A 213 -1.36 -7.55 -26.18
N ASN A 214 -0.75 -6.90 -27.18
CA ASN A 214 0.34 -7.50 -27.96
C ASN A 214 1.63 -7.62 -27.15
N ASP A 215 1.76 -6.82 -26.09
CA ASP A 215 2.98 -6.74 -25.27
C ASP A 215 2.84 -7.46 -23.91
N VAL A 216 1.71 -8.11 -23.64
CA VAL A 216 1.38 -8.79 -22.37
C VAL A 216 2.14 -10.13 -22.20
N GLY A 217 2.94 -10.52 -23.19
CA GLY A 217 3.69 -11.77 -23.18
C GLY A 217 2.79 -13.00 -23.22
N ASP A 218 3.13 -14.04 -22.45
CA ASP A 218 2.31 -15.25 -22.33
C ASP A 218 1.08 -15.04 -21.44
N GLY A 219 0.96 -13.88 -20.77
CA GLY A 219 -0.17 -13.54 -19.91
C GLY A 219 -0.10 -14.14 -18.51
N TRP A 220 -1.23 -14.11 -17.81
CA TRP A 220 -1.33 -14.55 -16.42
C TRP A 220 -1.82 -16.00 -16.32
N ASP A 221 -1.29 -16.71 -15.34
CA ASP A 221 -1.81 -17.97 -14.84
C ASP A 221 -2.62 -17.72 -13.56
N VAL A 222 -3.72 -18.46 -13.38
CA VAL A 222 -4.54 -18.44 -12.17
C VAL A 222 -4.75 -19.84 -11.65
N SER A 223 -4.16 -20.14 -10.49
CA SER A 223 -4.33 -21.39 -9.76
C SER A 223 -5.15 -21.20 -8.49
N VAL A 224 -5.82 -22.26 -8.03
CA VAL A 224 -6.63 -22.22 -6.80
C VAL A 224 -6.26 -23.35 -5.85
N TYR A 225 -6.11 -23.03 -4.57
CA TYR A 225 -5.79 -23.98 -3.51
C TYR A 225 -6.78 -23.87 -2.35
N SER A 226 -6.87 -24.93 -1.54
CA SER A 226 -7.70 -24.92 -0.32
C SER A 226 -6.86 -24.70 0.92
N ALA A 227 -7.36 -23.97 1.92
CA ALA A 227 -6.70 -23.94 3.21
C ALA A 227 -6.71 -25.29 3.95
N SER A 228 -7.53 -26.26 3.53
CA SER A 228 -7.50 -27.62 4.08
C SER A 228 -6.36 -28.48 3.50
N ASP A 229 -5.87 -28.11 2.32
CA ASP A 229 -4.75 -28.75 1.64
C ASP A 229 -4.16 -27.72 0.66
N ILE A 230 -3.07 -27.09 1.10
CA ILE A 230 -2.40 -26.03 0.34
C ILE A 230 -1.45 -26.59 -0.73
N ASN A 231 -1.14 -27.88 -0.68
CA ASN A 231 -0.16 -28.50 -1.56
C ASN A 231 -0.80 -29.09 -2.83
N THR A 232 -2.14 -29.17 -2.86
CA THR A 232 -2.89 -29.72 -3.99
C THR A 232 -3.64 -28.61 -4.70
N GLU A 233 -3.30 -28.38 -5.96
CA GLU A 233 -4.02 -27.47 -6.84
C GLU A 233 -5.43 -28.02 -7.14
N ILE A 234 -6.45 -27.18 -6.97
CA ILE A 234 -7.85 -27.53 -7.23
C ILE A 234 -8.19 -27.37 -8.72
N VAL A 235 -7.74 -26.26 -9.30
CA VAL A 235 -8.00 -25.86 -10.68
C VAL A 235 -6.98 -24.79 -11.08
N LYS A 236 -6.62 -24.79 -12.37
CA LYS A 236 -5.76 -23.81 -13.01
C LYS A 236 -6.35 -23.35 -14.34
N GLU A 237 -6.04 -22.14 -14.73
CA GLU A 237 -6.14 -21.64 -16.09
C GLU A 237 -4.86 -20.87 -16.41
N GLU A 238 -4.27 -21.15 -17.56
CA GLU A 238 -2.97 -20.64 -17.98
C GLU A 238 -3.13 -19.70 -19.19
N GLY A 239 -2.15 -18.83 -19.40
CA GLY A 239 -2.03 -18.07 -20.64
C GLY A 239 -3.13 -17.01 -20.83
N ILE A 240 -3.59 -16.40 -19.74
CA ILE A 240 -4.70 -15.44 -19.80
C ILE A 240 -4.17 -14.10 -20.34
N ILE A 241 -4.44 -13.80 -21.61
CA ILE A 241 -4.05 -12.52 -22.23
C ILE A 241 -5.09 -11.42 -21.98
N THR A 242 -6.37 -11.72 -22.20
CA THR A 242 -7.45 -10.71 -22.11
C THR A 242 -8.40 -11.00 -20.95
N LYS A 243 -8.86 -12.24 -20.83
CA LYS A 243 -9.83 -12.66 -19.82
C LYS A 243 -9.83 -14.17 -19.64
N GLY A 244 -9.80 -14.61 -18.39
CA GLY A 244 -9.89 -16.01 -18.01
C GLY A 244 -10.71 -16.20 -16.74
N SER A 245 -11.21 -17.41 -16.49
CA SER A 245 -11.91 -17.73 -15.25
C SER A 245 -11.86 -19.19 -14.80
N VAL A 246 -11.32 -19.41 -13.60
CA VAL A 246 -11.40 -20.70 -12.91
C VAL A 246 -12.67 -20.82 -12.07
N ARG A 247 -13.24 -22.02 -12.02
CA ARG A 247 -14.46 -22.34 -11.26
C ARG A 247 -14.22 -23.53 -10.35
N PHE A 248 -14.51 -23.38 -9.06
CA PHE A 248 -14.22 -24.42 -8.08
C PHE A 248 -15.30 -24.52 -7.01
N ASN A 249 -15.56 -25.75 -6.57
CA ASN A 249 -16.51 -26.03 -5.51
C ASN A 249 -15.94 -25.63 -4.15
N VAL A 250 -16.78 -25.04 -3.32
CA VAL A 250 -16.38 -24.49 -2.03
C VAL A 250 -17.27 -24.95 -0.89
N VAL A 251 -16.67 -25.10 0.29
CA VAL A 251 -17.35 -25.44 1.53
C VAL A 251 -17.49 -24.20 2.40
N LYS A 252 -18.69 -23.95 2.95
CA LYS A 252 -18.98 -22.80 3.81
C LYS A 252 -17.90 -22.58 4.88
N GLY A 253 -17.41 -21.35 4.98
CA GLY A 253 -16.47 -20.93 6.01
C GLY A 253 -15.02 -21.36 5.75
N ARG A 254 -14.75 -22.21 4.76
CA ARG A 254 -13.39 -22.57 4.37
C ARG A 254 -12.73 -21.42 3.61
N THR A 255 -11.43 -21.26 3.83
CA THR A 255 -10.60 -20.30 3.09
C THR A 255 -10.04 -21.00 1.85
N TYR A 256 -10.06 -20.29 0.73
CA TYR A 256 -9.44 -20.69 -0.53
C TYR A 256 -8.44 -19.62 -0.93
N TYR A 257 -7.34 -20.06 -1.54
CA TYR A 257 -6.30 -19.18 -2.06
C TYR A 257 -6.42 -19.15 -3.58
N ILE A 258 -6.32 -17.96 -4.15
CA ILE A 258 -6.22 -17.72 -5.59
C ILE A 258 -4.82 -17.20 -5.80
N TYR A 259 -4.06 -17.87 -6.64
CA TYR A 259 -2.65 -17.60 -6.92
C TYR A 259 -2.57 -17.12 -8.36
N VAL A 260 -2.14 -15.87 -8.55
CA VAL A 260 -1.88 -15.27 -9.85
C VAL A 260 -0.37 -15.25 -10.04
N HIS A 261 0.11 -15.78 -11.16
CA HIS A 261 1.55 -15.84 -11.47
C HIS A 261 1.75 -15.89 -12.98
N SER A 262 2.99 -16.05 -13.43
CA SER A 262 3.33 -16.24 -14.84
C SER A 262 4.27 -17.42 -15.04
N TYR A 263 4.46 -17.82 -16.30
CA TYR A 263 5.46 -18.79 -16.72
C TYR A 263 6.71 -18.06 -17.26
N HIS A 264 7.90 -18.61 -17.02
CA HIS A 264 9.19 -17.88 -17.00
C HIS A 264 9.73 -17.33 -18.34
N TYR A 265 9.09 -17.57 -19.49
CA TYR A 265 9.67 -17.18 -20.79
C TYR A 265 9.23 -15.80 -21.28
N SER A 266 7.97 -15.44 -21.08
CA SER A 266 7.42 -14.14 -21.44
C SER A 266 6.25 -13.84 -20.51
N PHE A 267 6.40 -12.87 -19.61
CA PHE A 267 5.40 -12.61 -18.57
C PHE A 267 4.84 -11.19 -18.66
N PRO A 268 3.64 -10.95 -18.11
CA PRO A 268 2.97 -9.66 -18.19
C PRO A 268 3.55 -8.64 -17.18
N GLU A 269 4.84 -8.31 -17.33
CA GLU A 269 5.58 -7.40 -16.44
C GLU A 269 4.92 -6.02 -16.34
N GLY A 270 4.48 -5.66 -15.14
CA GLY A 270 3.89 -4.35 -14.86
C GLY A 270 2.51 -4.11 -15.50
N TYR A 271 1.95 -5.09 -16.22
CA TYR A 271 0.61 -4.99 -16.78
C TYR A 271 -0.44 -5.20 -15.71
N THR A 272 -1.47 -4.36 -15.73
CA THR A 272 -2.52 -4.38 -14.70
C THR A 272 -3.54 -5.46 -15.04
N TYR A 273 -3.82 -6.34 -14.08
CA TYR A 273 -4.97 -7.24 -14.13
C TYR A 273 -6.08 -6.80 -13.15
N GLN A 274 -7.30 -7.28 -13.39
CA GLN A 274 -8.47 -7.12 -12.54
C GLN A 274 -8.99 -8.49 -12.10
N LEU A 275 -8.80 -8.81 -10.82
CA LEU A 275 -9.33 -10.02 -10.19
C LEU A 275 -10.71 -9.78 -9.58
N ALA A 276 -11.71 -10.53 -10.04
CA ALA A 276 -13.06 -10.51 -9.50
C ALA A 276 -13.47 -11.91 -9.06
N THR A 277 -14.26 -12.00 -7.97
CA THR A 277 -14.82 -13.28 -7.53
C THR A 277 -16.34 -13.20 -7.46
N SER A 278 -17.02 -14.27 -7.89
CA SER A 278 -18.47 -14.43 -7.78
C SER A 278 -18.81 -15.77 -7.13
N PHE A 279 -20.02 -15.88 -6.57
CA PHE A 279 -20.47 -17.10 -5.88
C PHE A 279 -21.82 -17.55 -6.44
N LYS A 280 -21.91 -18.83 -6.82
CA LYS A 280 -23.16 -19.52 -7.17
C LYS A 280 -23.38 -20.67 -6.20
N GLY A 281 -24.48 -20.62 -5.47
CA GLY A 281 -24.88 -21.66 -4.52
C GLY A 281 -26.20 -21.25 -3.86
N PRO A 282 -26.71 -22.06 -2.92
CA PRO A 282 -27.85 -21.65 -2.10
C PRO A 282 -27.54 -20.26 -1.54
N LYS A 283 -28.41 -19.28 -1.81
CA LYS A 283 -28.26 -17.91 -1.32
C LYS A 283 -27.84 -18.04 0.13
N ALA A 284 -26.66 -17.50 0.45
CA ALA A 284 -26.26 -17.41 1.84
C ALA A 284 -27.42 -16.71 2.54
N THR A 285 -28.17 -17.44 3.38
CA THR A 285 -29.07 -16.79 4.31
C THR A 285 -28.18 -15.77 4.99
N PRO A 286 -28.51 -14.45 4.96
CA PRO A 286 -27.70 -13.46 5.66
C PRO A 286 -27.49 -14.06 7.02
N ALA A 287 -26.24 -14.35 7.39
CA ALA A 287 -25.97 -15.00 8.65
C ALA A 287 -26.74 -14.17 9.67
N LYS A 288 -27.80 -14.76 10.26
CA LYS A 288 -28.38 -14.24 11.49
C LYS A 288 -27.14 -14.01 12.32
N LYS A 289 -26.83 -12.77 12.68
CA LYS A 289 -25.59 -12.41 13.36
C LYS A 289 -25.54 -13.18 14.68
N THR A 290 -25.15 -14.44 14.64
CA THR A 290 -24.51 -15.16 15.71
C THR A 290 -23.12 -14.58 15.68
N THR A 291 -23.02 -13.40 16.28
CA THR A 291 -21.75 -12.91 16.77
C THR A 291 -21.20 -13.97 17.71
N ASN A 292 -20.31 -14.82 17.20
CA ASN A 292 -19.19 -15.28 18.00
C ASN A 292 -18.30 -14.05 18.22
N THR A 293 -18.82 -13.11 19.00
CA THR A 293 -18.01 -12.15 19.73
C THR A 293 -17.10 -13.00 20.58
N SER A 294 -15.80 -12.97 20.29
CA SER A 294 -14.83 -13.01 21.39
C SER A 294 -15.41 -12.11 22.49
N LYS A 295 -15.51 -12.64 23.72
CA LYS A 295 -16.22 -12.03 24.85
C LYS A 295 -15.53 -10.73 25.32
N LYS A 296 -15.23 -9.79 24.42
CA LYS A 296 -14.58 -8.54 24.74
C LYS A 296 -15.56 -7.72 25.60
N PRO A 297 -15.18 -7.34 26.83
CA PRO A 297 -16.07 -6.63 27.74
C PRO A 297 -16.46 -5.27 27.14
N VAL A 298 -17.71 -4.86 27.34
CA VAL A 298 -18.20 -3.55 26.92
C VAL A 298 -17.48 -2.49 27.75
N LYS A 299 -16.72 -1.61 27.09
CA LYS A 299 -15.95 -0.55 27.76
C LYS A 299 -16.87 0.32 28.64
N MET A 300 -16.39 0.66 29.83
CA MET A 300 -17.09 1.55 30.76
C MET A 300 -17.21 2.96 30.16
N VAL A 301 -18.35 3.61 30.41
CA VAL A 301 -18.59 5.00 29.98
C VAL A 301 -17.77 5.97 30.85
N THR A 302 -17.01 6.86 30.21
CA THR A 302 -16.16 7.86 30.88
C THR A 302 -16.59 9.30 30.54
N GLY A 303 -16.01 10.27 31.26
CA GLY A 303 -16.29 11.69 31.01
C GLY A 303 -17.70 12.14 31.38
N VAL A 304 -18.36 11.48 32.34
CA VAL A 304 -19.70 11.86 32.80
C VAL A 304 -19.64 13.20 33.53
N SER A 305 -20.29 14.22 32.97
CA SER A 305 -20.43 15.56 33.55
C SER A 305 -21.90 15.95 33.69
N LEU A 306 -22.20 16.76 34.71
CA LEU A 306 -23.57 17.15 35.09
C LEU A 306 -23.70 18.68 35.14
N LYS A 307 -24.69 19.24 34.45
CA LYS A 307 -25.06 20.65 34.52
C LYS A 307 -26.49 20.81 35.06
N VAL A 308 -26.61 21.49 36.20
CA VAL A 308 -27.89 21.66 36.90
C VAL A 308 -28.72 22.78 36.27
N LYS A 309 -30.02 22.56 36.14
CA LYS A 309 -31.04 23.54 35.74
C LYS A 309 -32.27 23.42 36.66
N LYS A 310 -33.20 24.38 36.61
CA LYS A 310 -34.45 24.37 37.40
C LYS A 310 -35.22 23.05 37.17
N LYS A 311 -35.36 22.22 38.21
CA LYS A 311 -36.01 20.88 38.15
C LYS A 311 -35.46 19.95 37.04
N LYS A 312 -34.23 20.16 36.56
CA LYS A 312 -33.63 19.46 35.41
C LYS A 312 -32.13 19.23 35.60
N ILE A 313 -31.58 18.16 35.04
CA ILE A 313 -30.12 17.93 34.96
C ILE A 313 -29.77 17.60 33.51
N ASN A 314 -28.81 18.34 32.93
CA ASN A 314 -28.17 17.97 31.67
C ASN A 314 -26.95 17.09 31.97
N ILE A 315 -26.85 15.95 31.29
CA ILE A 315 -25.84 14.91 31.49
C ILE A 315 -25.09 14.77 30.18
N ARG A 316 -23.76 14.93 30.21
CA ARG A 316 -22.89 14.69 29.06
C ARG A 316 -21.90 13.58 29.37
N PHE A 317 -21.56 12.77 28.37
CA PHE A 317 -20.59 11.69 28.50
C PHE A 317 -19.96 11.32 27.14
N LYS A 318 -18.77 10.71 27.17
CA LYS A 318 -18.09 10.25 25.94
C LYS A 318 -18.78 9.01 25.38
N LEU A 319 -18.95 8.97 24.06
CA LEU A 319 -19.52 7.81 23.38
C LEU A 319 -18.50 6.65 23.35
N VAL A 320 -19.03 5.43 23.51
CA VAL A 320 -18.29 4.17 23.41
C VAL A 320 -18.56 3.55 22.03
N SER A 321 -17.53 3.10 21.33
CA SER A 321 -17.69 2.42 20.04
C SER A 321 -18.34 1.04 20.20
N ASN A 322 -19.01 0.55 19.15
CA ASN A 322 -19.65 -0.77 19.11
C ASN A 322 -20.81 -1.01 20.10
N VAL A 323 -21.51 0.04 20.53
CA VAL A 323 -22.70 -0.05 21.41
C VAL A 323 -23.98 0.41 20.70
N SER A 324 -25.14 -0.04 21.17
CA SER A 324 -26.46 0.32 20.58
C SER A 324 -27.13 1.49 21.29
N LYS A 325 -26.99 1.56 22.61
CA LYS A 325 -27.67 2.53 23.47
C LYS A 325 -26.93 2.67 24.80
N TYR A 326 -27.34 3.64 25.59
CA TYR A 326 -26.85 3.87 26.94
C TYR A 326 -28.02 3.85 27.92
N GLN A 327 -27.73 3.46 29.15
CA GLN A 327 -28.65 3.58 30.26
C GLN A 327 -28.11 4.56 31.28
N ILE A 328 -28.93 5.54 31.63
CA ILE A 328 -28.67 6.51 32.68
C ILE A 328 -29.54 6.10 33.87
N MET A 329 -28.90 5.70 34.96
CA MET A 329 -29.57 5.38 36.21
C MET A 329 -29.44 6.53 37.18
N TYR A 330 -30.54 6.93 37.81
CA TYR A 330 -30.54 7.98 38.82
C TYR A 330 -31.48 7.69 39.98
N SER A 331 -31.10 8.14 41.18
CA SER A 331 -31.90 8.02 42.41
C SER A 331 -31.56 9.15 43.38
N THR A 332 -32.44 9.43 44.35
CA THR A 332 -32.13 10.29 45.50
C THR A 332 -31.32 9.57 46.58
N LYS A 333 -31.10 8.26 46.45
CA LYS A 333 -30.30 7.43 47.37
C LYS A 333 -29.03 6.93 46.66
N LYS A 334 -27.87 7.01 47.33
CA LYS A 334 -26.57 6.56 46.79
C LYS A 334 -26.54 5.07 46.43
N SER A 335 -27.32 4.25 47.15
CA SER A 335 -27.51 2.83 46.89
C SER A 335 -28.36 2.51 45.65
N PHE A 336 -28.95 3.54 45.01
CA PHE A 336 -29.90 3.37 43.91
C PHE A 336 -31.15 2.56 44.29
N LYS A 337 -31.56 2.54 45.57
CA LYS A 337 -32.93 2.15 45.94
C LYS A 337 -33.94 3.09 45.22
N ASN A 338 -35.04 2.54 44.71
CA ASN A 338 -36.06 3.26 43.93
C ASN A 338 -35.48 4.04 42.73
N LYS A 339 -34.48 3.44 42.07
CA LYS A 339 -33.83 4.02 40.89
C LYS A 339 -34.80 4.21 39.73
N LYS A 340 -34.57 5.27 38.97
CA LYS A 340 -35.11 5.45 37.62
C LYS A 340 -34.01 5.18 36.61
N VAL A 341 -34.36 4.54 35.50
CA VAL A 341 -33.43 4.25 34.39
C VAL A 341 -34.01 4.84 33.11
N VAL A 342 -33.20 5.61 32.40
CA VAL A 342 -33.56 6.18 31.10
C VAL A 342 -32.62 5.63 30.05
N THR A 343 -33.16 5.21 28.91
CA THR A 343 -32.40 4.68 27.78
C THR A 343 -32.26 5.74 26.71
N VAL A 344 -31.04 5.94 26.19
CA VAL A 344 -30.70 7.01 25.23
C VAL A 344 -29.71 6.52 24.18
N ARG A 345 -29.63 7.24 23.06
CA ARG A 345 -28.66 6.96 21.99
C ARG A 345 -27.56 8.03 21.86
N SER A 346 -27.74 9.21 22.45
CA SER A 346 -26.79 10.33 22.39
C SER A 346 -26.02 10.52 23.71
N GLY A 347 -24.85 11.16 23.61
CA GLY A 347 -23.98 11.50 24.74
C GLY A 347 -24.35 12.78 25.48
N ASN A 348 -25.49 13.41 25.16
CA ASN A 348 -25.96 14.66 25.76
C ASN A 348 -27.47 14.60 25.98
N VAL A 349 -27.90 14.51 27.25
CA VAL A 349 -29.27 14.18 27.63
C VAL A 349 -29.76 15.09 28.76
N THR A 350 -31.01 15.51 28.73
CA THR A 350 -31.62 16.29 29.83
C THR A 350 -32.69 15.48 30.55
N ILE A 351 -32.46 15.15 31.82
CA ILE A 351 -33.47 14.57 32.72
C ILE A 351 -34.33 15.71 33.27
N LYS A 352 -35.66 15.62 33.10
CA LYS A 352 -36.63 16.63 33.51
C LYS A 352 -37.48 16.14 34.70
N LYS A 353 -38.35 17.01 35.22
CA LYS A 353 -39.33 16.71 36.29
C LYS A 353 -38.68 16.19 37.58
N LEU A 354 -37.53 16.75 37.96
CA LEU A 354 -36.81 16.41 39.20
C LEU A 354 -37.29 17.27 40.37
N LYS A 355 -37.24 16.72 41.59
CA LYS A 355 -37.64 17.43 42.81
C LYS A 355 -36.62 18.53 43.13
N ARG A 356 -37.11 19.75 43.39
CA ARG A 356 -36.28 20.92 43.73
C ARG A 356 -35.49 20.68 45.02
N LYS A 357 -34.27 21.22 45.12
CA LYS A 357 -33.38 21.14 46.30
C LYS A 357 -33.00 19.71 46.73
N LYS A 358 -33.35 18.66 45.98
CA LYS A 358 -32.97 17.26 46.27
C LYS A 358 -31.66 16.88 45.59
N THR A 359 -30.90 16.04 46.28
CA THR A 359 -29.67 15.43 45.76
C THR A 359 -30.00 14.18 44.97
N TYR A 360 -29.38 14.04 43.80
CA TYR A 360 -29.47 12.88 42.93
C TYR A 360 -28.08 12.28 42.72
N PHE A 361 -28.04 10.95 42.70
CA PHE A 361 -26.89 10.13 42.34
C PHE A 361 -27.15 9.54 40.97
N ILE A 362 -26.19 9.66 40.05
CA ILE A 362 -26.33 9.32 38.64
C ILE A 362 -25.14 8.46 38.21
N ARG A 363 -25.41 7.43 37.40
CA ARG A 363 -24.38 6.64 36.72
C ARG A 363 -24.87 6.24 35.33
N VAL A 364 -23.93 6.06 34.41
CA VAL A 364 -24.20 5.74 33.00
C VAL A 364 -23.51 4.44 32.63
N ARG A 365 -24.17 3.58 31.87
CA ARG A 365 -23.53 2.40 31.26
C ARG A 365 -23.87 2.30 29.78
N ALA A 366 -22.96 1.74 29.01
CA ALA A 366 -23.20 1.43 27.61
C ALA A 366 -23.84 0.03 27.49
N ILE A 367 -24.73 -0.13 26.52
CA ILE A 367 -25.37 -1.39 26.17
C ILE A 367 -24.94 -1.74 24.76
N SER A 368 -24.25 -2.86 24.60
CA SER A 368 -23.76 -3.34 23.32
C SER A 368 -24.89 -3.62 22.32
N LYS A 369 -24.53 -3.85 21.05
CA LYS A 369 -25.51 -4.17 19.99
C LYS A 369 -26.25 -5.49 20.23
N ASN A 370 -25.68 -6.42 21.01
CA ASN A 370 -26.31 -7.68 21.40
C ASN A 370 -27.06 -7.60 22.75
N GLY A 371 -27.23 -6.40 23.32
CA GLY A 371 -27.98 -6.20 24.57
C GLY A 371 -27.17 -6.40 25.85
N LYS A 372 -25.91 -6.85 25.79
CA LYS A 372 -25.05 -6.99 26.97
C LYS A 372 -24.74 -5.62 27.58
N ALA A 373 -24.96 -5.50 28.88
CA ALA A 373 -24.66 -4.29 29.65
C ALA A 373 -23.18 -4.21 30.03
N GLY A 374 -22.56 -3.05 29.82
CA GLY A 374 -21.24 -2.74 30.34
C GLY A 374 -21.26 -2.35 31.82
N ALA A 375 -20.07 -2.16 32.38
CA ALA A 375 -19.90 -1.63 33.73
C ALA A 375 -20.52 -0.23 33.85
N TRP A 376 -21.04 0.06 35.05
CA TRP A 376 -21.51 1.41 35.37
C TRP A 376 -20.32 2.36 35.51
N SER A 377 -20.48 3.58 35.01
CA SER A 377 -19.56 4.67 35.32
C SER A 377 -19.48 4.92 36.81
N VAL A 378 -18.42 5.62 37.23
CA VAL A 378 -18.33 6.23 38.55
C VAL A 378 -19.61 7.05 38.83
N VAL A 379 -20.13 6.90 40.05
CA VAL A 379 -21.35 7.59 40.48
C VAL A 379 -21.06 9.09 40.62
N LYS A 380 -21.86 9.92 39.97
CA LYS A 380 -21.85 11.38 40.12
C LYS A 380 -23.01 11.82 41.01
N LYS A 381 -22.72 12.75 41.93
CA LYS A 381 -23.68 13.35 42.87
C LYS A 381 -23.96 14.78 42.44
N VAL A 382 -25.22 15.20 42.48
CA VAL A 382 -25.59 16.59 42.20
C VAL A 382 -26.87 17.02 42.91
N ARG A 383 -26.96 18.28 43.35
CA ARG A 383 -28.17 18.86 43.95
C ARG A 383 -28.94 19.69 42.92
N VAL A 384 -30.23 19.40 42.75
CA VAL A 384 -31.08 20.08 41.75
C VAL A 384 -31.48 21.48 42.24
N LYS A 385 -31.32 22.48 41.36
CA LYS A 385 -31.73 23.88 41.59
C LYS A 385 -33.26 24.05 41.51
#